data_AF-A3XFU5-F1
#
_entry.id   AF-A3XFU5-F1
#
_cell.length_a   1.000
_cell.length_b   1.000
_cell.length_c   1.000
_cell.angle_alpha   90.00
_cell.angle_beta   90.00
_cell.angle_gamma   90.00
#
_symmetry.space_group_name_H-M   'P 1'
#
loop_
_entity.id
_entity.type
_entity.pdbx_description
1 polymer ?
#
loop_
_entity_poly.entity_id
_entity_poly.type
_entity_poly.pdbx_seq_one_letter_code
_entity_poly.pdbx_strand_id
1 'polypeptide(L)'
;MSVAVVLGAAVWPGGRPSPTLRRRCLQAAKLFRRGRVSHVICCGGLGQHPPSEAEVMRQICREAGVPDSAILLEDQSRTTLENLANIRALLARLDQPNIVLVTDRYHKWRALMVARHFGFQAQASCPPPSDTSRFRVLKSWLREAPALIYYWWRLRSLDKQSSG
;
A
#
# COMPACT_ATOMS: atom_id res chain seq x y z
N MET A 1 -0.76 0.25 19.13
CA MET A 1 -1.01 1.23 18.03
C MET A 1 -0.74 0.53 16.70
N SER A 2 -1.10 1.09 15.55
CA SER A 2 -0.77 0.48 14.24
C SER A 2 -0.05 1.49 13.33
N VAL A 3 0.53 1.01 12.22
CA VAL A 3 1.11 1.87 11.17
C VAL A 3 0.24 1.78 9.92
N ALA A 4 -0.12 2.92 9.33
CA ALA A 4 -0.80 2.92 8.03
C ALA A 4 0.21 2.64 6.92
N VAL A 5 -0.07 1.67 6.06
CA VAL A 5 0.74 1.34 4.88
C VAL A 5 -0.08 1.68 3.64
N VAL A 6 0.31 2.73 2.93
CA VAL A 6 -0.41 3.21 1.75
C VAL A 6 0.16 2.53 0.52
N LEU A 7 -0.65 1.70 -0.14
CA LEU A 7 -0.24 1.04 -1.36
C LEU A 7 -0.38 1.98 -2.56
N GLY A 8 0.66 1.98 -3.39
CA GLY A 8 0.75 2.67 -4.66
C GLY A 8 -0.39 2.41 -5.65
N ALA A 9 -0.53 3.30 -6.63
CA ALA A 9 -1.57 3.25 -7.64
C ALA A 9 -1.12 3.78 -9.01
N ALA A 10 -0.95 5.10 -9.14
CA ALA A 10 -0.41 5.75 -10.34
C ALA A 10 -0.11 7.24 -10.08
N VAL A 11 1.03 7.68 -10.63
CA VAL A 11 1.35 9.09 -10.91
C VAL A 11 1.10 9.37 -12.39
N TRP A 12 0.45 10.49 -12.69
CA TRP A 12 0.12 10.99 -14.03
C TRP A 12 1.16 11.99 -14.54
N PRO A 13 1.15 12.35 -15.83
CA PRO A 13 2.06 13.34 -16.38
C PRO A 13 2.13 14.63 -15.55
N GLY A 14 3.35 15.14 -15.36
CA GLY A 14 3.61 16.32 -14.54
C GLY A 14 3.58 16.05 -13.03
N GLY A 15 3.81 14.81 -12.59
CA GLY A 15 3.88 14.45 -11.17
C GLY A 15 2.52 14.48 -10.44
N ARG A 16 1.41 14.50 -11.19
CA ARG A 16 0.07 14.63 -10.62
C ARG A 16 -0.39 13.29 -10.03
N PRO A 17 -0.90 13.24 -8.79
CA PRO A 17 -1.46 12.00 -8.27
C PRO A 17 -2.73 11.62 -9.02
N SER A 18 -2.89 10.33 -9.34
CA SER A 18 -4.19 9.82 -9.74
C SER A 18 -5.23 10.03 -8.62
N PRO A 19 -6.54 10.11 -8.95
CA PRO A 19 -7.59 10.22 -7.94
C PRO A 19 -7.51 9.11 -6.88
N THR A 20 -7.11 7.90 -7.28
CA THR A 20 -6.94 6.75 -6.39
C THR A 20 -5.79 6.96 -5.41
N LEU A 21 -4.62 7.38 -5.89
CA LEU A 21 -3.46 7.65 -5.03
C LEU A 21 -3.82 8.71 -3.98
N ARG A 22 -4.48 9.80 -4.41
CA ARG A 22 -4.92 10.88 -3.52
C ARG A 22 -5.91 10.40 -2.46
N ARG A 23 -6.95 9.64 -2.83
CA ARG A 23 -7.93 9.13 -1.86
C ARG A 23 -7.31 8.23 -0.80
N ARG A 24 -6.35 7.37 -1.19
CA ARG A 24 -5.65 6.49 -0.25
C ARG A 24 -4.81 7.31 0.75
N CYS A 25 -4.06 8.31 0.27
CA CYS A 25 -3.30 9.20 1.15
C CYS A 25 -4.21 9.94 2.15
N LEU A 26 -5.33 10.50 1.67
CA LEU A 26 -6.28 11.20 2.54
C LEU A 26 -6.90 10.27 3.59
N GLN A 27 -7.15 9.01 3.26
CA GLN A 27 -7.60 8.01 4.22
C GLN A 27 -6.53 7.70 5.26
N ALA A 28 -5.26 7.56 4.87
CA ALA A 28 -4.16 7.35 5.80
C ALA A 28 -3.99 8.53 6.76
N ALA A 29 -3.99 9.76 6.23
CA ALA A 29 -3.94 10.98 7.03
C ALA A 29 -5.13 11.08 8.01
N LYS A 30 -6.34 10.69 7.57
CA LYS A 30 -7.51 10.62 8.44
C LYS A 30 -7.35 9.62 9.59
N LEU A 31 -6.74 8.45 9.34
CA LEU A 31 -6.44 7.47 10.39
C LEU A 31 -5.43 8.04 11.40
N PHE A 32 -4.39 8.71 10.91
CA PHE A 32 -3.38 9.34 11.75
C PHE A 32 -3.98 10.42 12.65
N ARG A 33 -4.72 11.38 12.08
CA ARG A 33 -5.37 12.46 12.85
C ARG A 33 -6.38 11.96 13.88
N ARG A 34 -6.93 10.76 13.68
CA ARG A 34 -7.84 10.10 14.64
C ARG A 34 -7.11 9.27 15.70
N GLY A 35 -5.77 9.31 15.74
CA GLY A 35 -4.95 8.52 16.65
C GLY A 35 -5.04 7.01 16.42
N ARG A 36 -5.56 6.55 15.27
CA ARG A 36 -5.68 5.10 14.97
C ARG A 36 -4.36 4.50 14.48
N VAL A 37 -3.47 5.33 13.97
CA VAL A 37 -2.12 4.94 13.55
C VAL A 37 -1.10 5.96 14.05
N SER A 38 0.12 5.51 14.36
CA SER A 38 1.22 6.40 14.80
C SER A 38 2.08 6.91 13.66
N HIS A 39 2.13 6.20 12.53
CA HIS A 39 2.94 6.55 11.36
C HIS A 39 2.22 6.18 10.07
N VAL A 40 2.66 6.79 8.98
CA VAL A 40 2.22 6.49 7.61
C VAL A 40 3.44 6.08 6.79
N ILE A 41 3.45 4.85 6.27
CA ILE A 41 4.42 4.40 5.29
C ILE A 41 3.81 4.55 3.90
N CYS A 42 4.46 5.34 3.04
CA CYS A 42 4.09 5.55 1.66
C CYS A 42 4.89 4.59 0.76
N CYS A 43 4.22 3.60 0.15
CA CYS A 43 4.87 2.56 -0.65
C CYS A 43 4.62 2.71 -2.16
N GLY A 44 5.69 2.84 -2.92
CA GLY A 44 5.68 2.79 -4.38
C GLY A 44 6.83 3.59 -4.98
N GLY A 45 7.60 2.94 -5.84
CA GLY A 45 8.72 3.57 -6.52
C GLY A 45 8.35 4.36 -7.76
N LEU A 46 9.33 4.53 -8.65
CA LEU A 46 9.14 5.22 -9.92
C LEU A 46 8.23 4.40 -10.85
N GLY A 47 7.03 4.93 -11.06
CA GLY A 47 6.06 4.40 -12.01
C GLY A 47 6.33 4.87 -13.44
N GLN A 48 5.26 5.13 -14.20
CA GLN A 48 5.36 5.58 -15.58
C GLN A 48 5.87 7.03 -15.72
N HIS A 49 5.60 7.86 -14.71
CA HIS A 49 5.97 9.26 -14.69
C HIS A 49 6.66 9.59 -13.37
N PRO A 50 7.72 10.43 -13.38
CA PRO A 50 8.31 10.95 -12.16
C PRO A 50 7.38 11.98 -11.48
N PRO A 51 7.51 12.22 -10.16
CA PRO A 51 8.42 11.54 -9.22
C PRO A 51 7.89 10.16 -8.78
N SER A 52 8.54 9.52 -7.81
CA SER A 52 8.07 8.24 -7.26
C SER A 52 6.66 8.37 -6.65
N GLU A 53 5.90 7.27 -6.61
CA GLU A 53 4.60 7.26 -5.95
C GLU A 53 4.73 7.64 -4.47
N ALA A 54 5.75 7.13 -3.78
CA ALA A 54 6.05 7.43 -2.38
C ALA A 54 6.23 8.93 -2.12
N GLU A 55 7.00 9.63 -2.96
CA GLU A 55 7.20 11.08 -2.85
C GLU A 55 5.90 11.86 -3.03
N VAL A 56 5.10 11.52 -4.05
CA VAL A 56 3.80 12.15 -4.27
C VAL A 56 2.88 11.91 -3.06
N MET A 57 2.88 10.69 -2.53
CA MET A 57 2.07 10.36 -1.35
C MET A 57 2.51 11.13 -0.09
N ARG A 58 3.82 11.31 0.12
CA ARG A 58 4.37 12.13 1.21
C ARG A 58 3.79 13.53 1.19
N GLN A 59 3.84 14.17 0.03
CA GLN A 59 3.35 15.54 -0.13
C GLN A 59 1.87 15.64 0.22
N ILE A 60 1.05 14.72 -0.27
CA ILE A 60 -0.39 14.68 0.04
C ILE A 60 -0.65 14.45 1.52
N CYS A 61 0.13 13.57 2.17
CA CYS A 61 -0.03 13.31 3.60
C CYS A 61 0.37 14.53 4.46
N ARG A 62 1.45 15.22 4.08
CA ARG A 62 1.88 16.48 4.72
C ARG A 62 0.83 17.56 4.60
N GLU A 63 0.31 17.79 3.40
CA GLU A 63 -0.78 18.74 3.14
C GLU A 63 -2.05 18.39 3.92
N ALA A 64 -2.28 17.09 4.18
CA ALA A 64 -3.39 16.61 4.99
C ALA A 64 -3.11 16.62 6.51
N GLY A 65 -2.01 17.22 6.97
CA GLY A 65 -1.71 17.43 8.39
C GLY A 65 -1.02 16.26 9.09
N VAL A 66 -0.36 15.36 8.36
CA VAL A 66 0.56 14.38 8.96
C VAL A 66 1.96 15.03 9.04
N PRO A 67 2.59 15.11 10.23
CA PRO A 67 3.93 15.68 10.35
C PRO A 67 4.94 14.80 9.61
N ASP A 68 5.97 15.43 9.05
CA ASP A 68 6.96 14.75 8.22
C ASP A 68 7.71 13.65 8.99
N SER A 69 7.94 13.84 10.29
CA SER A 69 8.53 12.84 11.19
C SER A 69 7.69 11.57 11.36
N ALA A 70 6.40 11.62 11.05
CA ALA A 70 5.50 10.47 11.09
C ALA A 70 5.31 9.81 9.71
N ILE A 71 6.00 10.30 8.66
CA ILE A 71 5.90 9.78 7.30
C ILE A 71 7.20 9.06 6.94
N LEU A 72 7.09 7.81 6.54
CA LEU A 72 8.21 7.00 6.06
C LEU A 72 7.99 6.64 4.60
N LEU A 73 9.08 6.59 3.82
CA LEU A 73 9.02 6.27 2.40
C LEU A 73 9.57 4.88 2.13
N GLU A 74 8.88 4.18 1.24
CA GLU A 74 9.39 3.01 0.54
C GLU A 74 9.20 3.28 -0.95
N ASP A 75 10.29 3.69 -1.62
CA ASP A 75 10.30 4.27 -2.98
C ASP A 75 10.99 3.35 -4.00
N GLN A 76 11.22 2.09 -3.65
CA GLN A 76 11.95 1.14 -4.52
C GLN A 76 11.02 0.12 -5.18
N SER A 77 9.87 -0.14 -4.57
CA SER A 77 8.98 -1.22 -4.99
C SER A 77 8.13 -0.89 -6.21
N ARG A 78 7.96 -1.87 -7.08
CA ARG A 78 7.06 -1.84 -8.25
C ARG A 78 5.86 -2.76 -8.09
N THR A 79 5.90 -3.67 -7.12
CA THR A 79 4.85 -4.66 -6.89
C THR A 79 4.36 -4.64 -5.45
N THR A 80 3.14 -5.15 -5.23
CA THR A 80 2.58 -5.28 -3.87
C THR A 80 3.40 -6.21 -2.97
N LEU A 81 4.07 -7.21 -3.53
CA LEU A 81 4.95 -8.11 -2.78
C LEU A 81 6.23 -7.41 -2.37
N GLU A 82 6.86 -6.67 -3.28
CA GLU A 82 8.03 -5.83 -2.95
C GLU A 82 7.69 -4.80 -1.89
N ASN A 83 6.55 -4.10 -2.03
CA ASN A 83 6.09 -3.12 -1.03
C ASN A 83 6.11 -3.76 0.37
N LEU A 84 5.45 -4.91 0.51
CA LEU A 84 5.29 -5.56 1.81
C LEU A 84 6.59 -6.22 2.32
N ALA A 85 7.46 -6.69 1.42
CA ALA A 85 8.79 -7.18 1.80
C ALA A 85 9.68 -6.03 2.33
N ASN A 86 9.68 -4.88 1.65
CA ASN A 86 10.56 -3.75 1.94
C ASN A 86 10.15 -2.98 3.19
N ILE A 87 8.85 -2.92 3.51
CA ILE A 87 8.40 -2.26 4.75
C ILE A 87 8.81 -3.00 6.02
N ARG A 88 9.24 -4.27 5.95
CA ARG A 88 9.63 -5.05 7.14
C ARG A 88 10.73 -4.35 7.94
N ALA A 89 11.74 -3.79 7.24
CA ALA A 89 12.83 -3.06 7.88
C ALA A 89 12.34 -1.74 8.52
N LEU A 90 11.40 -1.05 7.88
CA LEU A 90 10.80 0.18 8.41
C LEU A 90 9.96 -0.10 9.67
N LEU A 91 9.15 -1.16 9.64
CA LEU A 91 8.32 -1.57 10.77
C LEU A 91 9.15 -2.08 11.95
N ALA A 92 10.26 -2.78 11.70
CA ALA A 92 11.18 -3.21 12.74
C ALA A 92 11.82 -2.02 13.48
N ARG A 93 12.16 -0.93 12.76
CA ARG A 93 12.67 0.31 13.39
C ARG A 93 11.63 1.00 14.28
N LEU A 94 10.34 0.76 14.02
CA LEU A 94 9.22 1.31 14.81
C LEU A 94 8.74 0.37 15.91
N ASP A 95 9.30 -0.84 16.02
CA ASP A 95 8.83 -1.92 16.90
C ASP A 95 7.29 -2.14 16.79
N GLN A 96 6.77 -2.12 15.56
CA GLN A 96 5.33 -2.18 15.32
C GLN A 96 4.93 -3.26 14.30
N PRO A 97 4.43 -4.43 14.75
CA PRO A 97 3.99 -5.50 13.86
C PRO A 97 2.58 -5.27 13.28
N ASN A 98 1.80 -4.35 13.88
CA ASN A 98 0.42 -4.09 13.49
C ASN A 98 0.33 -3.06 12.37
N ILE A 99 -0.27 -3.44 11.24
CA ILE A 99 -0.41 -2.55 10.08
C ILE A 99 -1.86 -2.38 9.65
N VAL A 100 -2.17 -1.19 9.14
CA VAL A 100 -3.42 -0.89 8.45
C VAL A 100 -3.09 -0.63 6.99
N LEU A 101 -3.37 -1.61 6.12
CA LEU A 101 -3.22 -1.51 4.68
C LEU A 101 -4.28 -0.56 4.12
N VAL A 102 -3.84 0.55 3.53
CA VAL A 102 -4.70 1.52 2.86
C VAL A 102 -4.69 1.23 1.37
N THR A 103 -5.75 0.59 0.90
CA THR A 103 -5.92 0.15 -0.49
C THR A 103 -7.40 0.08 -0.86
N ASP A 104 -7.73 -0.08 -2.15
CA ASP A 104 -9.13 -0.17 -2.58
C ASP A 104 -9.74 -1.54 -2.25
N ARG A 105 -11.07 -1.59 -2.15
CA ARG A 105 -11.84 -2.77 -1.72
C ARG A 105 -11.51 -4.05 -2.51
N TYR A 106 -11.11 -3.88 -3.77
CA TYR A 106 -10.88 -4.97 -4.70
C TYR A 106 -9.48 -5.58 -4.56
N HIS A 107 -8.50 -4.79 -4.13
CA HIS A 107 -7.12 -5.23 -3.86
C HIS A 107 -6.92 -5.70 -2.41
N LYS A 108 -7.93 -5.47 -1.55
CA LYS A 108 -7.89 -5.78 -0.12
C LYS A 108 -7.45 -7.22 0.15
N TRP A 109 -8.03 -8.20 -0.55
CA TRP A 109 -7.78 -9.61 -0.27
C TRP A 109 -6.35 -10.02 -0.60
N ARG A 110 -5.83 -9.61 -1.78
CA ARG A 110 -4.43 -9.83 -2.15
C ARG A 110 -3.50 -9.18 -1.13
N ALA A 111 -3.74 -7.93 -0.78
CA ALA A 111 -2.90 -7.20 0.15
C ALA A 111 -2.84 -7.87 1.53
N LEU A 112 -3.99 -8.30 2.06
CA LEU A 112 -4.06 -9.04 3.31
C LEU A 112 -3.38 -10.42 3.24
N MET A 113 -3.52 -11.13 2.13
CA MET A 113 -2.88 -12.43 1.92
C MET A 113 -1.36 -12.30 1.92
N VAL A 114 -0.82 -11.35 1.17
CA VAL A 114 0.63 -11.09 1.10
C VAL A 114 1.14 -10.60 2.46
N ALA A 115 0.39 -9.74 3.15
CA ALA A 115 0.80 -9.27 4.48
C ALA A 115 0.87 -10.41 5.51
N ARG A 116 -0.09 -11.34 5.47
CA ARG A 116 -0.07 -12.55 6.32
C ARG A 116 1.11 -13.46 6.02
N HIS A 117 1.49 -13.60 4.75
CA HIS A 117 2.66 -14.39 4.38
C HIS A 117 3.95 -13.82 5.00
N PHE A 118 4.08 -12.50 5.06
CA PHE A 118 5.19 -11.84 5.76
C PHE A 118 5.02 -11.75 7.29
N GLY A 119 4.01 -12.40 7.86
CA GLY A 119 3.77 -12.44 9.31
C GLY A 119 3.18 -11.16 9.92
N PHE A 120 2.71 -10.21 9.12
CA PHE A 120 2.13 -8.97 9.64
C PHE A 120 0.72 -9.16 10.18
N GLN A 121 0.42 -8.50 11.31
CA GLN A 121 -0.94 -8.37 11.82
C GLN A 121 -1.65 -7.24 11.07
N ALA A 122 -2.25 -7.58 9.93
CA ALA A 122 -2.78 -6.62 8.98
C ALA A 122 -4.32 -6.49 9.03
N GLN A 123 -4.78 -5.24 9.09
CA GLN A 123 -6.15 -4.85 8.77
C GLN A 123 -6.16 -4.03 7.49
N ALA A 124 -7.32 -3.92 6.83
CA ALA A 124 -7.46 -3.08 5.64
C ALA A 124 -8.43 -1.94 5.86
N SER A 125 -8.04 -0.74 5.44
CA SER A 125 -8.86 0.47 5.44
C SER A 125 -9.06 0.94 4.01
N CYS A 126 -10.26 0.73 3.47
CA CYS A 126 -10.58 1.12 2.10
C CYS A 126 -11.32 2.46 2.07
N PRO A 127 -10.79 3.49 1.36
CA PRO A 127 -11.58 4.69 1.10
C PRO A 127 -12.82 4.34 0.26
N PRO A 128 -13.90 5.14 0.33
CA PRO A 128 -15.04 4.98 -0.56
C PRO A 128 -14.56 5.03 -2.03
N PRO A 129 -15.12 4.19 -2.91
CA PRO A 129 -14.74 4.20 -4.32
C PRO A 129 -14.97 5.61 -4.89
N SER A 130 -14.02 6.14 -5.68
CA SER A 130 -14.40 7.20 -6.61
C SER A 130 -15.32 6.63 -7.66
N ASP A 131 -16.07 7.49 -8.31
CA ASP A 131 -16.97 7.23 -9.43
C ASP A 131 -16.26 6.53 -10.61
N THR A 132 -15.93 5.26 -10.40
CA THR A 132 -15.12 4.41 -11.26
C THR A 132 -16.09 3.39 -11.79
N SER A 133 -16.33 3.44 -13.10
CA SER A 133 -17.26 2.54 -13.79
C SER A 133 -17.16 1.11 -13.25
N ARG A 134 -18.30 0.52 -12.88
CA ARG A 134 -18.43 -0.86 -12.38
C ARG A 134 -17.74 -1.88 -13.29
N PHE A 135 -17.59 -1.56 -14.57
CA PHE A 135 -16.90 -2.35 -15.57
C PHE A 135 -15.37 -2.38 -15.39
N ARG A 136 -14.75 -1.25 -15.04
CA ARG A 136 -13.31 -1.17 -14.71
C ARG A 136 -13.02 -1.91 -13.40
N VAL A 137 -13.94 -1.80 -12.44
CA VAL A 137 -13.92 -2.56 -11.20
C VAL A 137 -13.93 -4.07 -11.49
N LEU A 138 -14.90 -4.54 -12.27
CA LEU A 138 -15.04 -5.96 -12.62
C LEU A 138 -13.84 -6.49 -13.42
N LYS A 139 -13.30 -5.69 -14.34
CA LYS A 139 -12.07 -6.04 -15.08
C LYS A 139 -10.86 -6.16 -14.16
N SER A 140 -10.72 -5.29 -13.16
CA SER A 140 -9.69 -5.42 -12.14
C SER A 140 -9.87 -6.69 -11.31
N TRP A 141 -11.09 -7.07 -10.93
CA TRP A 141 -11.38 -8.36 -10.27
C TRP A 141 -11.07 -9.59 -11.14
N LEU A 142 -11.41 -9.56 -12.43
CA LEU A 142 -11.10 -10.66 -13.35
C LEU A 142 -9.59 -10.83 -13.54
N ARG A 143 -8.83 -9.73 -13.48
CA ARG A 143 -7.36 -9.77 -13.46
C ARG A 143 -6.78 -10.16 -12.09
N GLU A 144 -7.56 -10.04 -11.01
CA GLU A 144 -7.14 -10.43 -9.66
C GLU A 144 -7.11 -11.95 -9.45
N ALA A 145 -8.06 -12.70 -10.02
CA ALA A 145 -8.15 -14.15 -9.78
C ALA A 145 -6.91 -14.93 -10.26
N PRO A 146 -6.37 -14.71 -11.47
CA PRO A 146 -5.11 -15.35 -11.89
C PRO A 146 -3.92 -14.85 -11.06
N ALA A 147 -3.93 -13.58 -10.65
CA ALA A 147 -2.88 -13.02 -9.80
C ALA A 147 -2.88 -13.65 -8.41
N LEU A 148 -4.05 -13.95 -7.81
CA LEU A 148 -4.13 -14.65 -6.53
C LEU A 148 -3.59 -16.08 -6.63
N ILE A 149 -3.91 -16.80 -7.71
CA ILE A 149 -3.37 -18.14 -7.97
C ILE A 149 -1.85 -18.09 -8.18
N TYR A 150 -1.38 -17.14 -9.00
CA TYR A 150 0.05 -16.91 -9.23
C TYR A 150 0.78 -16.55 -7.92
N TYR A 151 0.24 -15.63 -7.13
CA TYR A 151 0.84 -15.25 -5.85
C TYR A 151 0.86 -16.43 -4.88
N TRP A 152 -0.23 -17.19 -4.76
CA TRP A 152 -0.25 -18.38 -3.92
C TRP A 152 0.80 -19.40 -4.34
N TRP A 153 0.98 -19.63 -5.65
CA TRP A 153 2.01 -20.54 -6.16
C TRP A 153 3.42 -20.00 -5.94
N ARG A 154 3.65 -18.72 -6.23
CA ARG A 154 4.95 -18.05 -6.04
C ARG A 154 5.38 -17.97 -4.58
N LEU A 155 4.45 -17.71 -3.65
CA LEU A 155 4.73 -17.72 -2.22
C LEU A 155 5.14 -19.13 -1.75
N ARG A 156 4.46 -20.18 -2.24
CA ARG A 156 4.87 -21.58 -2.00
C ARG A 156 6.24 -21.93 -2.57
N SER A 157 6.61 -21.36 -3.71
CA SER A 157 7.94 -21.57 -4.30
C SER A 157 9.05 -20.86 -3.51
N LEU A 158 8.76 -19.69 -2.93
CA LEU A 158 9.70 -18.97 -2.06
C LEU A 158 9.94 -19.73 -0.75
N ASP A 159 8.88 -20.29 -0.14
CA ASP A 159 9.00 -21.12 1.06
C ASP A 159 9.93 -22.33 0.82
N LYS A 160 9.84 -22.96 -0.36
CA LYS A 160 10.70 -24.10 -0.74
C LYS A 160 12.18 -23.74 -0.93
N GLN A 161 12.51 -22.50 -1.29
CA GLN A 161 13.90 -22.07 -1.45
C GLN A 161 14.56 -21.65 -0.14
N SER A 162 13.77 -21.26 0.87
CA SER A 162 14.27 -20.92 2.21
C SER A 162 14.45 -22.12 3.15
N SER A 163 14.06 -23.33 2.73
CA SER A 163 14.17 -24.58 3.51
C SER A 163 15.18 -25.57 2.92
N GLY A 164 16.03 -25.13 1.99
CA GLY A 164 17.11 -25.91 1.37
C GLY A 164 18.47 -25.36 1.73
#